data_AF-A0A1V9ZE79-F1
#
_entry.id   AF-A0A1V9ZE79-F1
#
_cell.length_a   1.000
_cell.length_b   1.000
_cell.length_c   1.000
_cell.angle_alpha   90.00
_cell.angle_beta   90.00
_cell.angle_gamma   90.00
#
_symmetry.space_group_name_H-M   'P 1'
#
loop_
_entity.id
_entity.type
_entity.pdbx_description
1 polymer ?
#
loop_
_entity_poly.entity_id
_entity_poly.type
_entity_poly.pdbx_seq_one_letter_code
_entity_poly.pdbx_strand_id
1 'polypeptide(L)'
;MLWVQLVTGALISAVLIFCIAGTRKLTKLEHPATVFSYGSSFAFYFHAFFRVAILALCIAILVIEVFALGTKMFSYYTIWNFILQTIYYVWALKYQFSTAQSRNEPVATTKETHYLNTLFDVCFSNSILVVGVFWGFLYHPGMHWYGYFEHGGNTLAFIIEFVSNHFLISRRSWFFTIFFAAIYSIFIWISYATWLHGVWPYFFLSMDTPYAPLWYIGIFGGHVLMYGVALGFSRVKEHCLPAMIPVAVSHIKPQVNNPISYV
;
A
#
# COMPACT_ATOMS: atom_id res chain seq x y z
N MET A 1 20.44 12.58 -22.91
CA MET A 1 19.80 12.96 -24.20
C MET A 1 18.55 13.80 -23.91
N LEU A 2 18.46 15.03 -24.42
CA LEU A 2 17.36 15.94 -24.06
C LEU A 2 15.97 15.37 -24.39
N TRP A 3 15.82 14.74 -25.56
CA TRP A 3 14.53 14.16 -25.97
C TRP A 3 14.04 13.06 -25.00
N VAL A 4 14.95 12.25 -24.44
CA VAL A 4 14.62 11.19 -23.47
C VAL A 4 14.03 11.81 -22.20
N GLN A 5 14.62 12.89 -21.71
CA GLN A 5 14.11 13.63 -20.56
C GLN A 5 12.75 14.26 -20.83
N LEU A 6 12.56 14.85 -22.01
CA LEU A 6 11.28 15.46 -22.39
C LEU A 6 10.16 14.42 -22.51
N VAL A 7 10.41 13.28 -23.15
CA VAL A 7 9.41 12.21 -23.33
C VAL A 7 9.05 11.59 -21.98
N THR A 8 10.04 11.21 -21.18
CA THR A 8 9.78 10.62 -19.85
C THR A 8 9.12 11.62 -18.91
N GLY A 9 9.55 12.89 -18.93
CA GLY A 9 8.92 13.97 -18.16
C GLY A 9 7.46 14.15 -18.53
N ALA A 10 7.14 14.19 -19.84
CA ALA A 10 5.77 14.28 -20.32
C ALA A 10 4.92 13.07 -19.90
N LEU A 11 5.48 11.86 -19.94
CA LEU A 11 4.82 10.64 -19.45
C LEU A 11 4.47 10.74 -17.96
N ILE A 12 5.44 11.12 -17.10
CA ILE A 12 5.22 11.28 -15.67
C ILE A 12 4.17 12.37 -15.40
N SER A 13 4.24 13.51 -16.09
CA SER A 13 3.24 14.58 -15.96
C SER A 13 1.84 14.12 -16.36
N ALA A 14 1.71 13.38 -17.47
CA ALA A 14 0.43 12.84 -17.90
C ALA A 14 -0.17 11.88 -16.87
N VAL A 15 0.66 10.99 -16.28
CA VAL A 15 0.24 10.08 -15.20
C VAL A 15 -0.23 10.86 -13.98
N LEU A 16 0.48 11.90 -13.55
CA LEU A 16 0.09 12.72 -12.40
C LEU A 16 -1.23 13.44 -12.63
N ILE A 17 -1.39 14.07 -13.79
CA ILE A 17 -2.64 14.77 -14.16
C ILE A 17 -3.80 13.77 -14.16
N PHE A 18 -3.61 12.59 -14.76
CA PHE A 18 -4.61 11.52 -14.78
C PHE A 18 -4.98 11.08 -13.36
N CYS A 19 -4.01 10.84 -12.48
CA CYS A 19 -4.26 10.41 -11.11
C CYS A 19 -4.96 11.48 -10.26
N ILE A 20 -4.60 12.75 -10.42
CA ILE A 20 -5.25 13.88 -9.73
C ILE A 20 -6.71 14.02 -10.19
N ALA A 21 -6.96 13.93 -11.49
CA ALA A 21 -8.32 13.96 -12.04
C ALA A 21 -9.15 12.75 -11.56
N GLY A 22 -8.55 11.55 -11.54
CA GLY A 22 -9.17 10.32 -11.04
C GLY A 22 -9.54 10.40 -9.56
N THR A 23 -8.64 10.92 -8.72
CA THR A 23 -8.87 11.12 -7.27
C THR A 23 -10.09 12.00 -7.03
N ARG A 24 -10.21 13.13 -7.74
CA ARG A 24 -11.35 14.06 -7.62
C ARG A 24 -12.68 13.43 -8.00
N LYS A 25 -12.66 12.44 -8.91
CA LYS A 25 -13.86 11.70 -9.28
C LYS A 25 -14.22 10.65 -8.22
N LEU A 26 -13.21 9.99 -7.65
CA LEU A 26 -13.42 8.95 -6.63
C LEU A 26 -14.00 9.51 -5.33
N THR A 27 -13.56 10.69 -4.89
CA THR A 27 -14.07 11.33 -3.66
C THR A 27 -15.54 11.72 -3.73
N LYS A 28 -16.13 11.77 -4.93
CA LYS A 28 -17.56 12.05 -5.14
C LYS A 28 -18.43 10.79 -5.17
N LEU A 29 -17.82 9.60 -5.21
CA LEU A 29 -18.58 8.36 -5.27
C LEU A 29 -19.03 7.95 -3.87
N GLU A 30 -20.33 7.66 -3.76
CA GLU A 30 -20.86 7.05 -2.54
C GLU A 30 -20.38 5.59 -2.43
N HIS A 31 -20.09 5.19 -1.20
CA HIS A 31 -19.71 3.83 -0.87
C HIS A 31 -20.93 3.11 -0.28
N PRO A 32 -21.15 1.83 -0.64
CA PRO A 32 -22.23 1.07 -0.04
C PRO A 32 -22.00 0.93 1.45
N ALA A 33 -23.06 1.11 2.24
CA ALA A 33 -23.01 0.89 3.68
C ALA A 33 -22.75 -0.60 3.94
N THR A 34 -21.63 -0.89 4.61
CA THR A 34 -21.27 -2.24 5.04
C THR A 34 -20.97 -2.25 6.54
N VAL A 35 -21.02 -3.43 7.16
CA VAL A 35 -20.61 -3.63 8.56
C VAL A 35 -19.55 -4.71 8.65
N PHE A 36 -18.81 -4.70 9.76
CA PHE A 36 -17.88 -5.76 10.11
C PHE A 36 -17.88 -6.02 11.62
N SER A 37 -17.45 -7.22 12.01
CA SER A 37 -17.29 -7.62 13.42
C SER A 37 -16.22 -8.69 13.53
N TYR A 38 -15.45 -8.69 14.62
CA TYR A 38 -14.56 -9.78 14.94
C TYR A 38 -15.36 -10.98 15.44
N GLY A 39 -14.99 -12.19 15.01
CA GLY A 39 -15.65 -13.43 15.45
C GLY A 39 -15.45 -13.75 16.93
N SER A 40 -14.44 -13.15 17.58
CA SER A 40 -14.24 -13.24 19.03
C SER A 40 -13.34 -12.13 19.56
N SER A 41 -13.40 -11.87 20.87
CA SER A 41 -12.45 -10.99 21.57
C SER A 41 -11.00 -11.48 21.42
N PHE A 42 -10.76 -12.80 21.40
CA PHE A 42 -9.44 -13.36 21.18
C PHE A 42 -8.88 -12.96 19.81
N ALA A 43 -9.68 -13.12 18.75
CA ALA A 43 -9.27 -12.74 17.39
C ALA A 43 -8.92 -11.24 17.31
N PHE A 44 -9.69 -10.38 17.98
CA PHE A 44 -9.38 -8.95 18.06
C PHE A 44 -8.02 -8.69 18.72
N TYR A 45 -7.76 -9.23 19.90
CA TYR A 45 -6.51 -8.97 20.63
C TYR A 45 -5.31 -9.61 19.95
N PHE A 46 -5.47 -10.80 19.37
CA PHE A 46 -4.42 -11.45 18.58
C PHE A 46 -4.03 -10.59 17.38
N HIS A 47 -5.02 -10.09 16.63
CA HIS A 47 -4.77 -9.21 15.49
C HIS A 47 -4.14 -7.88 15.91
N ALA A 48 -4.55 -7.30 17.04
CA ALA A 48 -3.93 -6.11 17.60
C ALA A 48 -2.45 -6.36 17.97
N PHE A 49 -2.17 -7.48 18.65
CA PHE A 49 -0.80 -7.87 19.00
C PHE A 49 0.07 -8.04 17.75
N PHE A 50 -0.44 -8.73 16.74
CA PHE A 50 0.25 -8.88 15.45
C PHE A 50 0.62 -7.51 14.85
N ARG A 51 -0.33 -6.58 14.77
CA ARG A 51 -0.09 -5.24 14.24
C ARG A 51 0.92 -4.45 15.07
N VAL A 52 0.89 -4.54 16.40
CA VAL A 52 1.89 -3.91 17.28
C VAL A 52 3.28 -4.51 17.04
N ALA A 53 3.39 -5.83 16.92
CA ALA A 53 4.66 -6.50 16.67
C ALA A 53 5.26 -6.11 15.30
N ILE A 54 4.45 -6.08 14.24
CA ILE A 54 4.90 -5.65 12.91
C ILE A 54 5.25 -4.16 12.92
N LEU A 55 4.46 -3.31 13.58
CA LEU A 55 4.78 -1.88 13.69
C LEU A 55 6.12 -1.65 14.40
N ALA A 56 6.35 -2.34 15.53
CA ALA A 56 7.61 -2.25 16.26
C ALA A 56 8.79 -2.72 15.41
N LEU A 57 8.62 -3.81 14.66
CA LEU A 57 9.62 -4.32 13.71
C LEU A 57 9.92 -3.30 12.59
N CYS A 58 8.88 -2.72 11.99
CA CYS A 58 9.04 -1.70 10.95
C CYS A 58 9.78 -0.47 11.47
N ILE A 59 9.44 0.03 12.66
CA ILE A 59 10.15 1.16 13.29
C ILE A 59 11.61 0.80 13.54
N ALA A 60 11.89 -0.39 14.09
CA ALA A 60 13.25 -0.83 14.36
C ALA A 60 14.11 -0.89 13.09
N ILE A 61 13.55 -1.44 12.00
CA ILE A 61 14.25 -1.51 10.70
C ILE A 61 14.49 -0.11 10.12
N LEU A 62 13.48 0.78 10.14
CA LEU A 62 13.68 2.17 9.69
C LEU A 62 14.76 2.90 10.49
N VAL A 63 14.84 2.69 11.80
CA VAL A 63 15.88 3.26 12.64
C VAL A 63 17.26 2.73 12.24
N ILE A 64 17.39 1.41 11.99
CA ILE A 64 18.64 0.80 11.51
C ILE A 64 19.05 1.41 10.17
N GLU A 65 18.12 1.54 9.22
CA GLU A 65 18.37 2.13 7.90
C GLU A 65 18.80 3.60 7.98
N VAL A 66 18.17 4.40 8.84
CA VAL A 66 18.59 5.79 9.10
C VAL A 66 20.04 5.84 9.60
N PHE A 67 20.42 4.97 10.54
CA PHE A 67 21.79 4.95 11.05
C PHE A 67 22.81 4.43 10.02
N ALA A 68 22.42 3.49 9.16
CA ALA A 68 23.31 2.90 8.16
C ALA A 68 23.53 3.82 6.94
N LEU A 69 22.47 4.47 6.46
CA LEU A 69 22.47 5.18 5.18
C LEU A 69 22.26 6.69 5.31
N GLY A 70 21.84 7.18 6.48
CA GLY A 70 21.46 8.58 6.68
C GLY A 70 20.38 9.02 5.69
N THR A 71 20.56 10.17 5.07
CA THR A 71 19.62 10.71 4.07
C THR A 71 19.54 9.87 2.80
N LYS A 72 20.55 9.04 2.51
CA LYS A 72 20.56 8.21 1.29
C LYS A 72 19.46 7.16 1.25
N MET A 73 18.96 6.72 2.41
CA MET A 73 17.86 5.76 2.48
C MET A 73 16.64 6.21 1.66
N PHE A 74 16.35 7.52 1.62
CA PHE A 74 15.18 8.06 0.92
C PHE A 74 15.28 7.93 -0.59
N SER A 75 16.46 7.64 -1.16
CA SER A 75 16.59 7.35 -2.59
C SER A 75 15.99 5.99 -2.98
N TYR A 76 15.77 5.07 -2.05
CA TYR A 76 15.28 3.73 -2.35
C TYR A 76 13.75 3.65 -2.27
N TYR A 77 13.14 3.09 -3.31
CA TYR A 77 11.68 2.93 -3.38
C TYR A 77 11.15 1.98 -2.29
N THR A 78 11.95 0.98 -1.91
CA THR A 78 11.61 0.07 -0.81
C THR A 78 11.38 0.84 0.50
N ILE A 79 12.22 1.82 0.82
CA ILE A 79 12.09 2.65 2.03
C ILE A 79 10.81 3.49 1.99
N TRP A 80 10.47 4.06 0.83
CA TRP A 80 9.19 4.78 0.65
C TRP A 80 7.99 3.88 0.93
N ASN A 81 8.00 2.66 0.40
CA ASN A 81 6.96 1.67 0.69
C ASN A 81 6.92 1.32 2.17
N PHE A 82 8.08 1.06 2.77
CA PHE A 82 8.17 0.65 4.17
C PHE A 82 7.70 1.75 5.15
N ILE A 83 7.95 3.02 4.83
CA ILE A 83 7.36 4.17 5.55
C ILE A 83 5.84 4.17 5.41
N LEU A 84 5.31 3.99 4.19
CA LEU A 84 3.87 3.96 3.95
C LEU A 84 3.18 2.80 4.69
N GLN A 85 3.84 1.64 4.74
CA GLN A 85 3.41 0.48 5.52
C GLN A 85 3.41 0.77 7.02
N THR A 86 4.43 1.47 7.53
CA THR A 86 4.49 1.91 8.93
C THR A 86 3.31 2.83 9.27
N ILE A 87 3.02 3.81 8.40
CA ILE A 87 1.86 4.70 8.54
C ILE A 87 0.55 3.89 8.54
N TYR A 88 0.44 2.90 7.66
CA TYR A 88 -0.72 2.00 7.61
C TYR A 88 -0.91 1.28 8.96
N TYR A 89 0.12 0.65 9.53
CA TYR A 89 -0.01 -0.09 10.78
C TYR A 89 -0.36 0.80 11.98
N VAL A 90 0.19 2.02 12.05
CA VAL A 90 -0.21 3.03 13.05
C VAL A 90 -1.70 3.34 12.93
N TRP A 91 -2.16 3.65 11.72
CA TRP A 91 -3.57 4.01 11.49
C TRP A 91 -4.50 2.81 11.71
N ALA A 92 -4.10 1.61 11.28
CA ALA A 92 -4.86 0.38 11.46
C ALA A 92 -5.06 0.04 12.94
N LEU A 93 -4.03 0.23 13.77
CA LEU A 93 -4.13 0.09 15.23
C LEU A 93 -5.08 1.12 15.83
N LYS A 94 -4.90 2.41 15.52
CA LYS A 94 -5.81 3.47 15.97
C LYS A 94 -7.25 3.13 15.62
N TYR A 95 -7.49 2.74 14.37
CA TYR A 95 -8.82 2.42 13.86
C TYR A 95 -9.42 1.24 14.62
N GLN A 96 -8.67 0.15 14.77
CA GLN A 96 -9.12 -1.05 15.48
C GLN A 96 -9.54 -0.76 16.93
N PHE A 97 -8.76 0.03 17.68
CA PHE A 97 -9.13 0.43 19.03
C PHE A 97 -10.29 1.43 19.08
N SER A 98 -10.38 2.33 18.10
CA SER A 98 -11.53 3.24 17.96
C SER A 98 -12.83 2.48 17.70
N THR A 99 -12.75 1.33 17.03
CA THR A 99 -13.88 0.43 16.75
C THR A 99 -13.89 -0.80 17.65
N ALA A 100 -13.44 -0.70 18.91
CA ALA A 100 -13.35 -1.86 19.81
C ALA A 100 -14.70 -2.53 20.11
N GLN A 101 -15.84 -1.85 19.86
CA GLN A 101 -17.18 -2.44 19.91
C GLN A 101 -17.40 -3.56 18.87
N SER A 102 -16.62 -3.58 17.78
CA SER A 102 -16.65 -4.62 16.74
C SER A 102 -16.39 -6.04 17.26
N ARG A 103 -15.94 -6.19 18.51
CA ARG A 103 -15.79 -7.49 19.21
C ARG A 103 -17.10 -8.11 19.65
N ASN A 104 -18.11 -7.28 19.90
CA ASN A 104 -19.36 -7.69 20.51
C ASN A 104 -20.53 -7.54 19.52
N GLU A 105 -20.46 -6.52 18.66
CA GLU A 105 -21.54 -6.14 17.76
C GLU A 105 -21.00 -5.62 16.41
N PRO A 106 -21.75 -5.78 15.31
CA PRO A 106 -21.34 -5.24 14.01
C PRO A 106 -21.21 -3.72 14.03
N VAL A 107 -20.08 -3.22 13.51
CA VAL A 107 -19.79 -1.79 13.38
C VAL A 107 -19.86 -1.38 11.91
N ALA A 108 -20.57 -0.29 11.62
CA ALA A 108 -20.65 0.26 10.27
C ALA A 108 -19.30 0.79 9.78
N THR A 109 -19.00 0.54 8.51
CA THR A 109 -17.83 1.11 7.84
C THR A 109 -18.02 2.61 7.65
N THR A 110 -16.97 3.38 7.88
CA THR A 110 -16.98 4.84 7.75
C THR A 110 -16.08 5.30 6.60
N LYS A 111 -16.07 6.61 6.32
CA LYS A 111 -15.09 7.21 5.40
C LYS A 111 -13.64 6.92 5.80
N GLU A 112 -13.35 6.89 7.11
CA GLU A 112 -12.03 6.53 7.62
C GLU A 112 -11.64 5.10 7.21
N THR A 113 -12.58 4.15 7.30
CA THR A 113 -12.37 2.76 6.84
C THR A 113 -11.99 2.71 5.37
N HIS A 114 -12.65 3.49 4.52
CA HIS A 114 -12.38 3.50 3.08
C HIS A 114 -11.00 4.10 2.75
N TYR A 115 -10.58 5.16 3.45
CA TYR A 115 -9.22 5.70 3.28
C TYR A 115 -8.16 4.74 3.78
N LEU A 116 -8.38 4.11 4.93
CA LEU A 116 -7.48 3.10 5.46
C LEU A 116 -7.39 1.87 4.53
N ASN A 117 -8.51 1.44 3.94
CA ASN A 117 -8.52 0.37 2.94
C ASN A 117 -7.79 0.79 1.65
N THR A 118 -7.96 2.04 1.21
CA THR A 118 -7.21 2.57 0.06
C THR A 118 -5.70 2.56 0.31
N LEU A 119 -5.28 2.97 1.52
CA LEU A 119 -3.88 2.90 1.93
C LEU A 119 -3.37 1.46 1.95
N PHE A 120 -4.18 0.52 2.49
CA PHE A 120 -3.88 -0.90 2.45
C PHE A 120 -3.70 -1.41 1.01
N ASP A 121 -4.60 -1.07 0.09
CA ASP A 121 -4.53 -1.46 -1.32
C ASP A 121 -3.19 -1.07 -1.92
N VAL A 122 -2.74 0.17 -1.68
CA VAL A 122 -1.46 0.69 -2.17
C VAL A 122 -0.29 -0.06 -1.53
N CYS A 123 -0.27 -0.17 -0.20
CA CYS A 123 0.79 -0.86 0.52
C CYS A 123 0.95 -2.32 0.09
N PHE A 124 -0.16 -3.05 -0.02
CA PHE A 124 -0.14 -4.47 -0.34
C PHE A 124 0.24 -4.75 -1.79
N SER A 125 -0.32 -4.00 -2.74
CA SER A 125 0.05 -4.19 -4.15
C SER A 125 1.49 -3.75 -4.44
N ASN A 126 1.98 -2.68 -3.79
CA ASN A 126 3.36 -2.27 -3.93
C ASN A 126 4.33 -3.26 -3.26
N SER A 127 3.97 -3.88 -2.13
CA SER A 127 4.83 -4.88 -1.50
C SER A 127 5.02 -6.10 -2.41
N ILE A 128 3.96 -6.57 -3.07
CA ILE A 128 4.04 -7.62 -4.11
C ILE A 128 4.97 -7.19 -5.25
N LEU A 129 4.87 -5.93 -5.72
CA LEU A 129 5.78 -5.41 -6.74
C LEU A 129 7.24 -5.39 -6.27
N VAL A 130 7.51 -4.91 -5.06
CA VAL A 130 8.86 -4.87 -4.48
C VAL A 130 9.45 -6.27 -4.41
N VAL A 131 8.67 -7.28 -3.99
CA VAL A 131 9.09 -8.68 -4.04
C VAL A 131 9.46 -9.09 -5.47
N GLY A 132 8.57 -8.88 -6.43
CA GLY A 132 8.81 -9.29 -7.82
C GLY A 132 10.05 -8.62 -8.43
N VAL A 133 10.20 -7.30 -8.23
CA VAL A 133 11.33 -6.53 -8.78
C VAL A 133 12.62 -6.89 -8.06
N PHE A 134 12.60 -6.97 -6.73
CA PHE A 134 13.80 -7.24 -5.97
C PHE A 134 14.37 -8.62 -6.31
N TRP A 135 13.56 -9.67 -6.16
CA TRP A 135 14.01 -11.03 -6.38
C TRP A 135 14.23 -11.36 -7.86
N GLY A 136 13.57 -10.65 -8.78
CA GLY A 136 13.74 -10.83 -10.22
C GLY A 136 14.91 -10.07 -10.83
N PHE A 137 15.26 -8.88 -10.30
CA PHE A 137 16.19 -7.95 -10.97
C PHE A 137 17.28 -7.36 -10.09
N LEU A 138 17.07 -7.25 -8.77
CA LEU A 138 17.97 -6.51 -7.87
C LEU A 138 18.65 -7.38 -6.80
N TYR A 139 18.28 -8.66 -6.72
CA TYR A 139 18.78 -9.57 -5.69
C TYR A 139 20.30 -9.66 -5.74
N HIS A 140 20.90 -9.57 -4.55
CA HIS A 140 22.31 -9.89 -4.35
C HIS A 140 22.45 -10.73 -3.08
N PRO A 141 23.38 -11.70 -3.07
CA PRO A 141 23.65 -12.50 -1.87
C PRO A 141 24.28 -11.64 -0.77
N GLY A 142 24.16 -12.09 0.48
CA GLY A 142 24.85 -11.49 1.64
C GLY A 142 24.14 -10.32 2.31
N MET A 143 22.85 -10.10 2.02
CA MET A 143 22.05 -9.08 2.71
C MET A 143 21.88 -9.38 4.21
N HIS A 144 21.72 -8.34 5.00
CA HIS A 144 21.29 -8.46 6.38
C HIS A 144 19.84 -8.97 6.47
N TRP A 145 19.50 -9.57 7.61
CA TRP A 145 18.17 -10.17 7.85
C TRP A 145 17.02 -9.17 7.63
N TYR A 146 17.21 -7.90 7.99
CA TYR A 146 16.18 -6.86 7.83
C TYR A 146 15.91 -6.54 6.36
N GLY A 147 16.93 -6.60 5.49
CA GLY A 147 16.73 -6.47 4.04
C GLY A 147 15.82 -7.56 3.47
N TYR A 148 15.98 -8.82 3.92
CA TYR A 148 15.04 -9.88 3.54
C TYR A 148 13.60 -9.59 3.99
N PHE A 149 13.43 -8.91 5.13
CA PHE A 149 12.12 -8.47 5.59
C PHE A 149 11.56 -7.33 4.72
N GLU A 150 12.35 -6.32 4.39
CA GLU A 150 11.96 -5.19 3.53
C GLU A 150 11.64 -5.59 2.08
N HIS A 151 12.23 -6.67 1.58
CA HIS A 151 12.03 -7.14 0.21
C HIS A 151 11.16 -8.41 0.10
N GLY A 152 10.67 -8.93 1.23
CA GLY A 152 9.93 -10.21 1.25
C GLY A 152 9.04 -10.38 2.47
N GLY A 153 9.64 -10.33 3.66
CA GLY A 153 8.94 -10.58 4.92
C GLY A 153 7.73 -9.68 5.15
N ASN A 154 7.80 -8.40 4.77
CA ASN A 154 6.66 -7.48 4.87
C ASN A 154 5.48 -7.90 3.98
N THR A 155 5.74 -8.50 2.81
CA THR A 155 4.65 -8.98 1.94
C THR A 155 3.94 -10.15 2.60
N LEU A 156 4.67 -11.05 3.26
CA LEU A 156 4.07 -12.12 4.06
C LEU A 156 3.25 -11.54 5.22
N ALA A 157 3.76 -10.51 5.90
CA ALA A 157 3.02 -9.80 6.94
C ALA A 157 1.73 -9.16 6.40
N PHE A 158 1.76 -8.57 5.20
CA PHE A 158 0.55 -8.05 4.56
C PHE A 158 -0.44 -9.14 4.13
N ILE A 159 0.04 -10.33 3.73
CA ILE A 159 -0.86 -11.47 3.47
C ILE A 159 -1.57 -11.87 4.77
N ILE A 160 -0.86 -11.97 5.90
CA ILE A 160 -1.44 -12.27 7.21
C ILE A 160 -2.44 -11.18 7.63
N GLU A 161 -2.07 -9.91 7.49
CA GLU A 161 -2.96 -8.77 7.72
C GLU A 161 -4.21 -8.88 6.83
N PHE A 162 -4.04 -9.18 5.55
CA PHE A 162 -5.14 -9.29 4.59
C PHE A 162 -6.14 -10.36 4.99
N VAL A 163 -5.68 -11.54 5.41
CA VAL A 163 -6.60 -12.63 5.81
C VAL A 163 -7.20 -12.39 7.19
N SER A 164 -6.57 -11.58 8.04
CA SER A 164 -7.01 -11.29 9.42
C SER A 164 -7.92 -10.07 9.53
N ASN A 165 -8.00 -9.22 8.50
CA ASN A 165 -8.86 -8.05 8.47
C ASN A 165 -10.09 -8.27 7.57
N HIS A 166 -11.01 -7.30 7.57
CA HIS A 166 -12.23 -7.35 6.73
C HIS A 166 -12.07 -6.59 5.41
N PHE A 167 -10.84 -6.25 5.01
CA PHE A 167 -10.62 -5.50 3.79
C PHE A 167 -10.65 -6.39 2.56
N LEU A 168 -11.12 -5.80 1.46
CA LEU A 168 -10.98 -6.33 0.10
C LEU A 168 -10.34 -5.24 -0.75
N ILE A 169 -9.56 -5.67 -1.74
CA ILE A 169 -8.89 -4.77 -2.66
C ILE A 169 -9.93 -4.09 -3.54
N SER A 170 -9.99 -2.76 -3.47
CA SER A 170 -10.93 -1.98 -4.24
C SER A 170 -10.60 -2.05 -5.72
N ARG A 171 -11.60 -2.16 -6.60
CA ARG A 171 -11.34 -2.02 -8.05
C ARG A 171 -10.99 -0.59 -8.47
N ARG A 172 -11.14 0.37 -7.56
CA ARG A 172 -11.06 1.80 -7.86
C ARG A 172 -9.74 2.42 -7.41
N SER A 173 -8.95 1.80 -6.54
CA SER A 173 -7.78 2.46 -5.94
C SER A 173 -6.47 2.27 -6.73
N TRP A 174 -6.48 1.52 -7.84
CA TRP A 174 -5.27 1.18 -8.60
C TRP A 174 -4.47 2.40 -9.07
N PHE A 175 -5.13 3.52 -9.35
CA PHE A 175 -4.43 4.72 -9.80
C PHE A 175 -3.57 5.36 -8.70
N PHE A 176 -3.84 5.09 -7.41
CA PHE A 176 -2.98 5.58 -6.33
C PHE A 176 -1.61 4.91 -6.30
N THR A 177 -1.47 3.68 -6.84
CA THR A 177 -0.17 3.00 -6.90
C THR A 177 0.74 3.63 -7.94
N ILE A 178 0.21 3.90 -9.14
CA ILE A 178 0.95 4.63 -10.17
C ILE A 178 1.17 6.10 -9.79
N PHE A 179 0.27 6.71 -9.00
CA PHE A 179 0.47 8.05 -8.46
C PHE A 179 1.65 8.09 -7.50
N PHE A 180 1.74 7.13 -6.58
CA PHE A 180 2.86 6.99 -5.65
C PHE A 180 4.19 6.76 -6.40
N ALA A 181 4.20 5.89 -7.41
CA ALA A 181 5.36 5.66 -8.27
C ALA A 181 5.78 6.91 -9.05
N ALA A 182 4.82 7.73 -9.50
CA ALA A 182 5.10 8.97 -10.21
C ALA A 182 5.71 10.05 -9.29
N ILE A 183 5.21 10.16 -8.05
CA ILE A 183 5.81 11.05 -7.04
C ILE A 183 7.24 10.62 -6.75
N TYR A 184 7.49 9.33 -6.53
CA TYR A 184 8.84 8.81 -6.32
C TYR A 184 9.75 9.09 -7.52
N SER A 185 9.24 8.95 -8.74
CA SER A 185 9.98 9.25 -9.97
C SER A 185 10.42 10.71 -10.06
N ILE A 186 9.55 11.65 -9.68
CA ILE A 186 9.94 13.07 -9.59
C ILE A 186 10.99 13.26 -8.49
N PHE A 187 10.74 12.69 -7.31
CA PHE A 187 11.66 12.80 -6.19
C PHE A 187 13.06 12.32 -6.57
N ILE A 188 13.18 11.21 -7.30
CA ILE A 188 14.48 10.65 -7.64
C ILE A 188 15.21 11.44 -8.73
N TRP A 189 14.49 12.08 -9.65
CA TRP A 189 15.08 13.04 -10.59
C TRP A 189 15.65 14.26 -9.87
N ILE A 190 14.89 14.81 -8.92
CA ILE A 190 15.37 15.92 -8.09
C ILE A 190 16.60 15.48 -7.28
N SER A 191 16.54 14.29 -6.68
CA SER A 191 17.63 13.74 -5.86
C SER A 191 18.90 13.50 -6.67
N TYR A 192 18.78 12.95 -7.88
CA TYR A 192 19.87 12.79 -8.85
C TYR A 192 20.62 14.10 -9.09
N ALA A 193 19.86 15.19 -9.32
CA ALA A 193 20.40 16.50 -9.63
C ALA A 193 20.94 17.28 -8.42
N THR A 194 20.61 16.87 -7.19
CA THR A 194 20.88 17.66 -5.99
C THR A 194 21.87 17.01 -5.03
N TRP A 195 21.59 15.79 -4.56
CA TRP A 195 22.35 15.18 -3.45
C TRP A 195 22.81 13.75 -3.71
N LEU A 196 22.40 13.13 -4.82
CA LEU A 196 22.91 11.82 -5.26
C LEU A 196 24.13 11.93 -6.19
N HIS A 197 24.68 13.14 -6.38
CA HIS A 197 25.90 13.38 -7.15
C HIS A 197 25.88 12.76 -8.57
N GLY A 198 24.72 12.80 -9.24
CA GLY A 198 24.59 12.22 -10.58
C GLY A 198 24.57 10.70 -10.63
N VAL A 199 24.20 10.02 -9.53
CA VAL A 199 24.07 8.56 -9.48
C VAL A 199 22.60 8.16 -9.32
N TRP A 200 22.10 7.32 -10.22
CA TRP A 200 20.78 6.71 -10.10
C TRP A 200 20.80 5.54 -9.11
N PRO A 201 19.79 5.40 -8.22
CA PRO A 201 19.77 4.28 -7.26
C PRO A 201 19.46 2.94 -7.94
N TYR A 202 18.81 2.97 -9.12
CA TYR A 202 18.48 1.78 -9.89
C TYR A 202 18.78 2.03 -11.37
N PHE A 203 19.28 0.99 -12.06
CA PHE A 203 19.64 1.09 -13.48
C PHE A 203 18.43 1.43 -14.37
N PHE A 204 17.24 0.92 -14.02
CA PHE A 204 16.00 1.16 -14.78
C PHE A 204 15.42 2.57 -14.55
N LEU A 205 16.02 3.39 -13.69
CA LEU A 205 15.70 4.82 -13.57
C LEU A 205 16.66 5.71 -14.37
N SER A 206 17.76 5.14 -14.89
CA SER A 206 18.75 5.93 -15.61
C SER A 206 18.18 6.51 -16.90
N MET A 207 18.51 7.78 -17.13
CA MET A 207 18.16 8.56 -18.32
C MET A 207 19.27 8.56 -19.39
N ASP A 208 20.29 7.73 -19.21
CA ASP A 208 21.49 7.70 -20.06
C ASP A 208 21.29 6.85 -21.31
N THR A 209 20.24 6.02 -21.34
CA THR A 209 19.91 5.14 -22.47
C THR A 209 18.71 5.65 -23.26
N PRO A 210 18.64 5.40 -24.58
CA PRO A 210 17.47 5.78 -25.38
C PRO A 210 16.20 5.01 -25.00
N TYR A 211 16.35 3.90 -24.26
CA TYR A 211 15.26 3.04 -23.81
C TYR A 211 14.66 3.46 -22.46
N ALA A 212 15.17 4.51 -21.82
CA ALA A 212 14.64 4.97 -20.52
C ALA A 212 13.11 5.15 -20.51
N PRO A 213 12.46 5.73 -21.54
CA PRO A 213 10.99 5.85 -21.54
C PRO A 213 10.26 4.50 -21.40
N LEU A 214 10.82 3.42 -21.97
CA LEU A 214 10.25 2.07 -21.84
C LEU A 214 10.34 1.55 -20.42
N TRP A 215 11.42 1.86 -19.68
CA TRP A 215 11.51 1.51 -18.26
C TRP A 215 10.45 2.19 -17.43
N TYR A 216 10.16 3.47 -17.67
CA TYR A 216 9.09 4.18 -16.97
C TYR A 216 7.69 3.63 -17.30
N ILE A 217 7.45 3.28 -18.57
CA ILE A 217 6.23 2.54 -18.96
C ILE A 217 6.16 1.21 -18.20
N GLY A 218 7.27 0.48 -18.12
CA GLY A 218 7.38 -0.77 -17.38
C GLY A 218 7.13 -0.61 -15.88
N ILE A 219 7.62 0.46 -15.25
CA ILE A 219 7.36 0.78 -13.84
C ILE A 219 5.87 0.99 -13.62
N PHE A 220 5.22 1.86 -14.38
CA PHE A 220 3.78 2.10 -14.22
C PHE A 220 2.94 0.86 -14.56
N GLY A 221 3.28 0.16 -15.65
CA GLY A 221 2.64 -1.09 -16.03
C GLY A 221 2.78 -2.18 -14.96
N GLY A 222 3.96 -2.29 -14.33
CA GLY A 222 4.22 -3.21 -13.23
C GLY A 222 3.35 -2.93 -12.01
N HIS A 223 3.16 -1.67 -11.63
CA HIS A 223 2.25 -1.29 -10.54
C HIS A 223 0.79 -1.68 -10.86
N VAL A 224 0.32 -1.43 -12.08
CA VAL A 224 -1.03 -1.84 -12.52
C VAL A 224 -1.17 -3.36 -12.51
N LEU A 225 -0.17 -4.08 -13.01
CA LEU A 225 -0.16 -5.54 -13.06
C LEU A 225 -0.21 -6.15 -11.64
N MET A 226 0.64 -5.68 -10.73
CA MET A 226 0.69 -6.18 -9.35
C MET A 226 -0.55 -5.78 -8.55
N TYR A 227 -1.19 -4.65 -8.87
CA TYR A 227 -2.52 -4.34 -8.37
C TYR A 227 -3.56 -5.36 -8.83
N GLY A 228 -3.48 -5.79 -10.09
CA GLY A 228 -4.27 -6.89 -10.63
C GLY A 228 -4.07 -8.21 -9.86
N VAL A 229 -2.83 -8.51 -9.46
CA VAL A 229 -2.53 -9.66 -8.60
C VAL A 229 -3.19 -9.51 -7.23
N ALA A 230 -3.10 -8.33 -6.59
CA ALA A 230 -3.78 -8.05 -5.32
C ALA A 230 -5.32 -8.20 -5.41
N LEU A 231 -5.93 -7.80 -6.54
CA LEU A 231 -7.34 -8.08 -6.81
C LEU A 231 -7.62 -9.59 -6.91
N GLY A 232 -6.68 -10.37 -7.45
CA GLY A 232 -6.73 -11.83 -7.44
C GLY A 232 -6.81 -12.40 -6.01
N PHE A 233 -5.99 -11.90 -5.09
CA PHE A 233 -6.07 -12.29 -3.67
C PHE A 233 -7.45 -12.01 -3.06
N SER A 234 -8.11 -10.92 -3.44
CA SER A 234 -9.48 -10.64 -2.97
C SER A 234 -10.47 -11.70 -3.45
N ARG A 235 -10.39 -12.14 -4.71
CA ARG A 235 -11.26 -13.22 -5.20
C ARG A 235 -11.05 -14.53 -4.45
N VAL A 236 -9.80 -14.85 -4.13
CA VAL A 236 -9.46 -16.04 -3.33
C VAL A 236 -10.01 -15.90 -1.92
N LYS A 237 -9.83 -14.75 -1.28
CA LYS A 237 -10.37 -14.47 0.06
C LYS A 237 -11.89 -14.54 0.08
N GLU A 238 -12.55 -13.98 -0.94
CA GLU A 238 -14.01 -14.02 -1.08
C GLU A 238 -14.54 -15.46 -1.08
N HIS A 239 -13.81 -16.37 -1.73
CA HIS A 239 -14.18 -17.78 -1.81
C HIS A 239 -13.83 -18.57 -0.54
N CYS A 240 -12.62 -18.37 0.00
CA CYS A 240 -12.08 -19.20 1.08
C CYS A 240 -12.45 -18.70 2.49
N LEU A 241 -12.71 -17.40 2.66
CA LEU A 241 -12.93 -16.75 3.96
C LEU A 241 -14.17 -15.84 3.93
N PRO A 242 -15.37 -16.36 3.61
CA PRO A 242 -16.58 -15.55 3.48
C PRO A 242 -16.97 -14.79 4.75
N ALA A 243 -16.59 -15.31 5.93
CA ALA A 243 -16.81 -14.66 7.22
C ALA A 243 -15.93 -13.41 7.43
N MET A 244 -14.86 -13.23 6.66
CA MET A 244 -13.90 -12.12 6.77
C MET A 244 -14.17 -11.02 5.73
N ILE A 245 -15.40 -10.90 5.25
CA ILE A 245 -15.84 -9.92 4.26
C ILE A 245 -16.85 -8.96 4.91
N PRO A 246 -16.83 -7.65 4.60
CA PRO A 246 -17.85 -6.73 5.09
C PRO A 246 -19.22 -7.10 4.53
N VAL A 247 -20.25 -7.07 5.38
CA VAL A 247 -21.63 -7.41 5.01
C VAL A 247 -22.40 -6.15 4.65
N ALA A 248 -23.07 -6.13 3.50
CA ALA A 248 -23.91 -4.99 3.11
C ALA A 248 -25.14 -4.84 4.03
N VAL A 249 -25.44 -3.61 4.44
CA VAL A 249 -26.50 -3.30 5.43
C VAL A 249 -27.91 -3.65 4.91
N SER A 250 -28.11 -3.75 3.59
CA SER A 250 -29.39 -4.24 3.03
C SER A 250 -29.77 -5.66 3.49
N HIS A 251 -28.81 -6.42 4.04
CA HIS A 251 -29.02 -7.75 4.60
C HIS A 251 -29.26 -7.77 6.12
N ILE A 252 -29.26 -6.62 6.80
CA ILE A 252 -29.40 -6.53 8.25
C ILE A 252 -30.79 -5.99 8.57
N LYS A 253 -31.64 -6.86 9.15
CA LYS A 253 -32.91 -6.39 9.74
C LYS A 253 -32.58 -5.37 10.84
N PRO A 254 -33.22 -4.20 10.87
CA PRO A 254 -32.93 -3.16 11.86
C PRO A 254 -33.12 -3.72 13.27
N GLN A 255 -32.07 -3.63 14.10
CA GLN A 255 -32.20 -3.88 15.53
C GLN A 255 -32.76 -2.63 16.20
N VAL A 256 -33.81 -2.84 16.99
CA VAL A 256 -34.78 -1.85 17.47
C VAL A 256 -34.20 -0.78 18.42
N ASN A 257 -32.95 -0.91 18.89
CA ASN A 257 -32.50 -0.20 20.10
C ASN A 257 -31.31 0.76 19.95
N ASN A 258 -30.94 1.25 18.76
CA ASN A 258 -29.88 2.26 18.69
C ASN A 258 -30.10 3.37 17.63
N PRO A 259 -30.62 4.55 18.02
CA PRO A 259 -31.00 5.62 17.09
C PRO A 259 -29.84 6.45 16.53
N ILE A 260 -28.57 6.08 16.76
CA ILE A 260 -27.41 6.95 16.42
C ILE A 260 -26.63 6.47 15.16
N SER A 261 -27.15 5.51 14.38
CA SER A 261 -26.38 4.91 13.29
C SER A 261 -26.95 5.13 11.87
N TYR A 262 -27.35 6.36 11.52
CA TYR A 262 -27.50 6.76 10.11
C TYR A 262 -27.29 8.27 9.93
N VAL A 263 -26.05 8.69 9.64
CA VAL A 263 -25.70 9.85 8.78
C VAL A 263 -24.32 9.62 8.16
#